data_AF-A0A3D3WDK0-F1
#
_entry.id   AF-A0A3D3WDK0-F1
#
_cell.length_a   1.000
_cell.length_b   1.000
_cell.length_c   1.000
_cell.angle_alpha   90.00
_cell.angle_beta   90.00
_cell.angle_gamma   90.00
#
_symmetry.space_group_name_H-M   'P 1'
#
loop_
_entity.id
_entity.type
_entity.pdbx_description
1 polymer ?
#
loop_
_entity_poly.entity_id
_entity_poly.type
_entity_poly.pdbx_seq_one_letter_code
_entity_poly.pdbx_strand_id
1 'polypeptide(L)'
;MGEVIYLQKQCPKMHKMVDDENGTLSSDEIRRLESIRDNIEELLHMIAGIRRDPNAVALAAARFGVMRMTQLYGRAYTIDFTKRCVENMDMAQHISTD
;
A
#
# COMPACT_ATOMS: atom_id res chain seq x y z
N MET A 1 6.85 -3.85 -23.64
CA MET A 1 6.46 -2.45 -23.87
C MET A 1 5.45 -2.08 -22.79
N GLY A 2 5.90 -1.55 -21.66
CA GLY A 2 5.04 -1.27 -20.51
C GLY A 2 4.32 0.07 -20.67
N GLU A 3 2.99 0.06 -20.71
CA GLU A 3 2.18 1.27 -20.78
C GLU A 3 2.49 2.20 -19.59
N VAL A 4 2.94 3.42 -19.85
CA VAL A 4 3.17 4.41 -18.80
C VAL A 4 1.81 4.90 -18.30
N ILE A 5 1.44 4.53 -17.07
CA ILE A 5 0.23 5.06 -16.43
C ILE A 5 0.51 6.51 -16.04
N TYR A 6 -0.08 7.45 -16.79
CA TYR A 6 -0.05 8.87 -16.46
C TYR A 6 -1.09 9.18 -15.39
N LEU A 7 -0.69 9.02 -14.12
CA LEU A 7 -1.41 9.60 -13.00
C LEU A 7 -1.31 11.13 -13.11
N GLN A 8 -2.40 11.79 -13.51
CA GLN A 8 -2.46 13.25 -13.66
C GLN A 8 -1.91 13.94 -12.40
N LYS A 9 -1.00 14.88 -12.63
CA LYS A 9 -0.28 15.67 -11.63
C LYS A 9 -1.25 16.40 -10.70
N GLN A 10 -1.47 15.81 -9.53
CA GLN A 10 -1.60 16.58 -8.31
C GLN A 10 -0.46 16.09 -7.42
N CYS A 11 0.54 16.96 -7.21
CA CYS A 11 1.43 16.88 -6.06
C CYS A 11 0.62 17.44 -4.89
N PRO A 12 0.04 16.62 -4.01
CA PRO A 12 -0.47 17.13 -2.76
C PRO A 12 0.75 17.69 -2.02
N LYS A 13 0.61 18.88 -1.42
CA LYS A 13 1.60 19.37 -0.45
C LYS A 13 1.91 18.21 0.50
N MET A 14 3.19 17.85 0.63
CA MET A 14 3.64 16.74 1.48
C MET A 14 2.85 16.75 2.79
N HIS A 15 1.90 15.83 2.93
CA HIS A 15 1.55 15.39 4.26
C HIS A 15 2.75 14.54 4.66
N LYS A 16 3.59 15.08 5.54
CA LYS A 16 4.63 14.31 6.22
C LYS A 16 3.91 13.15 6.90
N MET A 17 3.80 12.00 6.24
CA MET A 17 3.46 10.76 6.92
C MET A 17 4.74 10.25 7.54
N VAL A 18 4.91 10.70 8.79
CA VAL A 18 5.42 9.97 9.95
C VAL A 18 6.17 8.68 9.62
N ASP A 19 7.40 8.83 9.16
CA ASP A 19 8.46 7.90 9.55
C ASP A 19 9.47 8.78 10.32
N ASP A 20 9.65 8.47 11.60
CA ASP A 20 10.81 8.83 12.42
C ASP A 20 10.85 10.18 13.18
N GLU A 21 9.72 10.75 13.60
CA GLU A 21 9.72 11.81 14.63
C GLU A 21 8.64 11.57 15.69
N ASN A 22 8.91 10.64 16.62
CA ASN A 22 8.46 10.56 18.03
C ASN A 22 7.02 10.99 18.44
N GLY A 23 6.07 11.02 17.51
CA GLY A 23 4.65 11.28 17.77
C GLY A 23 3.87 9.99 17.64
N THR A 24 3.56 9.34 18.75
CA THR A 24 2.60 8.23 18.77
C THR A 24 1.31 8.73 18.12
N LEU A 25 0.91 8.12 16.99
CA LEU A 25 -0.35 8.42 16.34
C LEU A 25 -1.49 8.30 17.37
N SER A 26 -2.46 9.21 17.31
CA SER A 26 -3.66 9.06 18.13
C SER A 26 -4.40 7.77 17.75
N SER A 27 -5.08 7.15 18.71
CA SER A 27 -5.94 5.99 18.47
C SER A 27 -6.96 6.23 17.35
N ASP A 28 -7.44 7.47 17.21
CA ASP A 28 -8.38 7.85 16.14
C ASP A 28 -7.70 7.89 14.76
N GLU A 29 -6.43 8.31 14.70
CA GLU A 29 -5.65 8.32 13.46
C GLU A 29 -5.30 6.91 13.02
N ILE A 30 -4.92 6.04 13.96
CA ILE A 30 -4.68 4.61 13.71
C ILE A 30 -5.95 3.99 13.14
N ARG A 31 -7.10 4.13 13.82
CA ARG A 31 -8.38 3.59 13.36
C ARG A 31 -8.76 4.12 11.97
N ARG A 32 -8.51 5.39 11.69
CA ARG A 32 -8.76 5.97 10.37
C ARG A 32 -7.89 5.30 9.30
N LEU A 33 -6.60 5.09 9.56
CA LEU A 33 -5.69 4.44 8.62
C LEU A 33 -6.05 2.97 8.39
N GLU A 34 -6.38 2.24 9.45
CA GLU A 34 -6.84 0.84 9.37
C GLU A 34 -8.13 0.75 8.56
N SER A 35 -9.11 1.61 8.81
CA SER A 35 -10.35 1.63 8.03
C SER A 35 -10.10 1.91 6.54
N ILE A 36 -9.14 2.78 6.19
CA ILE A 36 -8.78 3.01 4.79
C ILE A 36 -8.17 1.76 4.16
N ARG A 37 -7.26 1.07 4.86
CA ARG A 37 -6.66 -0.19 4.41
C ARG A 37 -7.74 -1.24 4.18
N ASP A 38 -8.57 -1.51 5.19
CA ASP A 38 -9.56 -2.59 5.16
C ASP A 38 -10.57 -2.37 4.02
N ASN A 39 -11.05 -1.14 3.82
CA ASN A 39 -11.93 -0.80 2.69
C ASN A 39 -11.28 -1.04 1.32
N ILE A 40 -9.98 -0.75 1.18
CA ILE A 40 -9.24 -1.01 -0.06
C ILE A 40 -9.09 -2.52 -0.28
N GLU A 41 -8.77 -3.28 0.76
CA GLU A 41 -8.64 -4.74 0.69
C GLU A 41 -9.97 -5.40 0.29
N GLU A 42 -11.09 -4.99 0.89
CA GLU A 42 -12.42 -5.46 0.52
C GLU A 42 -12.75 -5.20 -0.96
N LEU A 43 -12.44 -4.00 -1.46
CA LEU A 43 -12.65 -3.66 -2.87
C LEU A 43 -11.81 -4.55 -3.79
N LEU A 44 -10.54 -4.77 -3.45
CA LEU A 44 -9.64 -5.62 -4.25
C LEU A 44 -10.12 -7.08 -4.23
N HIS A 45 -10.56 -7.60 -3.09
CA HIS A 45 -11.14 -8.93 -2.99
C HIS A 45 -12.42 -9.07 -3.81
N MET A 46 -13.30 -8.06 -3.79
CA MET A 46 -14.50 -8.04 -4.63
C MET A 46 -14.15 -8.10 -6.12
N ILE A 47 -13.21 -7.26 -6.58
CA ILE A 47 -12.78 -7.23 -7.98
C ILE A 47 -12.14 -8.56 -8.37
N ALA A 48 -11.32 -9.15 -7.50
CA ALA A 48 -10.72 -10.47 -7.70
C ALA A 48 -11.80 -11.56 -7.88
N GLY A 49 -12.85 -11.53 -7.06
CA GLY A 49 -14.00 -12.43 -7.18
C GLY A 49 -14.77 -12.25 -8.48
N ILE A 50 -15.05 -11.01 -8.89
CA ILE A 50 -15.76 -10.68 -10.14
C ILE A 50 -14.96 -11.12 -11.37
N ARG A 51 -13.65 -10.84 -11.39
CA ARG A 51 -12.77 -11.15 -12.53
C ARG A 51 -12.31 -12.61 -12.54
N ARG A 52 -12.46 -13.33 -11.43
CA ARG A 52 -11.95 -14.70 -11.22
C ARG A 52 -10.44 -14.82 -11.49
N ASP A 53 -9.72 -13.73 -11.27
CA ASP A 53 -8.27 -13.65 -11.45
C ASP A 53 -7.64 -12.80 -10.32
N PRO A 54 -7.46 -13.40 -9.12
CA PRO A 54 -6.89 -12.69 -7.98
C PRO A 54 -5.43 -12.26 -8.22
N ASN A 55 -4.68 -13.02 -9.02
CA ASN A 55 -3.27 -12.73 -9.30
C ASN A 55 -3.11 -11.47 -10.15
N ALA A 56 -3.92 -11.33 -11.21
CA ALA A 56 -3.90 -10.13 -12.04
C ALA A 56 -4.32 -8.87 -11.24
N VAL A 57 -5.30 -9.00 -10.34
CA VAL A 57 -5.74 -7.90 -9.47
C VAL A 57 -4.64 -7.48 -8.50
N ALA A 58 -3.97 -8.45 -7.85
CA ALA A 58 -2.86 -8.18 -6.95
C ALA A 58 -1.70 -7.45 -7.67
N LEU A 59 -1.30 -7.93 -8.85
CA LEU A 59 -0.25 -7.30 -9.65
C LEU A 59 -0.62 -5.87 -10.08
N ALA A 60 -1.86 -5.65 -10.52
CA ALA A 60 -2.35 -4.33 -10.92
C ALA A 60 -2.39 -3.35 -9.73
N ALA A 61 -2.88 -3.80 -8.58
CA ALA A 61 -2.94 -3.00 -7.35
C ALA A 61 -1.53 -2.64 -6.87
N ALA A 62 -0.62 -3.61 -6.80
CA ALA A 62 0.77 -3.37 -6.39
C ALA A 62 1.47 -2.38 -7.33
N ARG A 63 1.31 -2.56 -8.65
CA ARG A 63 1.86 -1.64 -9.66
C ARG A 63 1.37 -0.22 -9.43
N PHE A 64 0.07 -0.03 -9.27
CA PHE A 64 -0.50 1.29 -9.00
C PHE A 64 0.03 1.89 -7.70
N GLY A 65 -0.01 1.11 -6.60
CA GLY A 65 0.41 1.54 -5.27
C GLY A 65 1.87 1.98 -5.24
N VAL A 66 2.78 1.16 -5.75
CA VAL A 66 4.23 1.46 -5.80
C VAL A 66 4.50 2.68 -6.67
N MET A 67 3.88 2.78 -7.84
CA MET A 67 4.04 3.95 -8.72
C MET A 67 3.52 5.23 -8.06
N ARG A 68 2.34 5.18 -7.42
CA ARG A 68 1.74 6.34 -6.76
C ARG A 68 2.54 6.75 -5.52
N MET A 69 3.00 5.79 -4.72
CA MET A 69 3.84 6.03 -3.55
C MET A 69 5.18 6.66 -3.96
N THR A 70 5.79 6.19 -5.05
CA THR A 70 7.03 6.79 -5.59
C THR A 70 6.83 8.25 -5.99
N GLN A 71 5.67 8.60 -6.54
CA GLN A 71 5.34 9.99 -6.89
C GLN A 71 5.12 10.89 -5.67
N LEU A 72 4.55 10.34 -4.59
CA LEU A 72 4.17 11.11 -3.39
C LEU A 72 5.33 11.26 -2.39
N TYR A 73 6.08 10.18 -2.16
CA TYR A 73 7.08 10.08 -1.09
C TYR A 73 8.50 9.86 -1.61
N GLY A 74 8.66 9.65 -2.92
CA GLY A 74 9.96 9.41 -3.53
C GLY A 74 10.41 7.94 -3.48
N ARG A 75 11.52 7.68 -4.17
CA ARG A 75 12.02 6.33 -4.44
C ARG A 75 12.50 5.60 -3.19
N ALA A 76 13.28 6.28 -2.34
CA ALA A 76 13.92 5.64 -1.18
C ALA A 76 12.86 5.08 -0.21
N TYR A 77 11.90 5.93 0.17
CA TYR A 77 10.78 5.54 1.04
C TYR A 77 9.96 4.39 0.45
N THR A 78 9.62 4.48 -0.84
CA THR A 78 8.82 3.44 -1.51
C THR A 78 9.49 2.07 -1.46
N ILE A 79 10.80 2.01 -1.73
CA ILE A 79 11.55 0.75 -1.69
C ILE A 79 11.56 0.17 -0.27
N ASP A 80 11.81 1.02 0.73
CA ASP A 80 11.83 0.60 2.13
C ASP A 80 10.47 0.08 2.60
N PHE A 81 9.40 0.82 2.31
CA PHE A 81 8.04 0.40 2.61
C PHE A 81 7.68 -0.95 1.97
N THR A 82 7.98 -1.13 0.68
CA THR A 82 7.71 -2.40 -0.01
C THR A 82 8.49 -3.57 0.59
N LYS A 83 9.73 -3.35 1.06
CA LYS A 83 10.49 -4.39 1.78
C LYS A 83 9.80 -4.79 3.07
N ARG A 84 9.40 -3.82 3.89
CA ARG A 84 8.65 -4.06 5.13
C ARG A 84 7.36 -4.84 4.90
N CYS A 85 6.64 -4.60 3.79
CA CYS A 85 5.47 -5.39 3.44
C CYS A 85 5.79 -6.88 3.21
N VAL A 86 6.91 -7.19 2.56
CA VAL A 86 7.35 -8.57 2.33
C VAL A 86 7.75 -9.22 3.65
N GLU A 87 8.57 -8.54 4.44
CA GLU A 87 9.02 -9.01 5.75
C GLU A 87 7.83 -9.32 6.69
N ASN A 88 6.82 -8.44 6.70
CA ASN A 88 5.59 -8.66 7.48
C ASN A 88 4.81 -9.89 7.01
N MET A 89 4.78 -10.16 5.71
CA MET A 89 4.13 -11.36 5.17
C MET A 89 4.87 -12.62 5.59
N ASP A 90 6.20 -12.62 5.49
CA ASP A 90 7.04 -13.75 5.91
C ASP A 90 6.83 -14.05 7.40
N MET A 91 6.79 -13.01 8.24
CA MET A 91 6.48 -13.15 9.67
C MET A 91 5.08 -13.73 9.91
N ALA A 92 4.07 -13.25 9.18
CA ALA A 92 2.72 -13.76 9.31
C ALA A 92 2.61 -15.25 8.92
N GLN A 93 3.36 -15.67 7.90
CA GLN A 93 3.45 -17.10 7.53
C GLN A 93 4.10 -17.92 8.64
N HIS A 94 5.22 -17.47 9.20
CA HIS A 94 5.88 -18.16 10.30
C HIS A 94 4.94 -18.38 11.50
N ILE A 95 4.22 -17.33 11.92
CA ILE A 95 3.26 -17.42 13.04
C ILE A 95 2.12 -18.40 12.74
N SER A 96 1.67 -18.51 11.48
CA SER A 96 0.58 -19.42 11.11
C SER A 96 0.99 -20.90 11.04
N THR A 97 2.29 -21.21 11.13
CA THR A 97 2.82 -22.57 11.00
C THR A 97 3.26 -23.19 12.33
N ASP A 98 3.24 -22.40 13.42
CA ASP A 98 3.48 -22.81 14.82
C ASP A 98 2.16 -23.09 15.55
#